data_AF-A0A5N8HNU5-F1
#
_entry.id   AF-A0A5N8HNU5-F1
#
_cell.length_a   1.000
_cell.length_b   1.000
_cell.length_c   1.000
_cell.angle_alpha   90.00
_cell.angle_beta   90.00
_cell.angle_gamma   90.00
#
_symmetry.space_group_name_H-M   'P 1'
#
loop_
_entity.id
_entity.type
_entity.pdbx_description
1 polymer ?
#
loop_
_entity_poly.entity_id
_entity_poly.type
_entity_poly.pdbx_seq_one_letter_code
_entity_poly.pdbx_strand_id
1 'polypeptide(L)'
;TVLALLACGFACFIEMGKIPFDVAEAEQELQEGPLTEYSGAGLALAKWGLGLKQVVMASLFVALFLPFGRAQELSLACLLTSLVVTLLKVLLIFVLASIAENTLARGRFLLIHHVTWLGFSLAALAWVFWLTGL
;
A
#
# COMPACT_ATOMS: atom_id res chain seq x y z
N THR A 1 -14.29 -9.08 9.59
CA THR A 1 -13.92 -8.55 8.26
C THR A 1 -13.31 -7.16 8.30
N VAL A 2 -13.92 -6.18 8.98
CA VAL A 2 -13.41 -4.79 9.09
C VAL A 2 -11.98 -4.73 9.67
N LEU A 3 -11.69 -5.51 10.71
CA LEU A 3 -10.34 -5.59 11.28
C LEU A 3 -9.28 -6.08 10.28
N ALA A 4 -9.63 -7.07 9.44
CA ALA A 4 -8.74 -7.57 8.40
C ALA A 4 -8.50 -6.50 7.32
N LEU A 5 -9.53 -5.72 6.98
CA LEU A 5 -9.39 -4.59 6.06
C LEU A 5 -8.44 -3.53 6.61
N LEU A 6 -8.60 -3.15 7.88
CA LEU A 6 -7.71 -2.17 8.52
C LEU A 6 -6.27 -2.68 8.62
N ALA A 7 -6.09 -3.94 9.03
CA ALA A 7 -4.77 -4.53 9.15
C ALA A 7 -4.07 -4.66 7.79
N CYS A 8 -4.77 -5.13 6.75
CA CYS A 8 -4.22 -5.23 5.40
C CYS A 8 -3.97 -3.85 4.79
N GLY A 9 -4.88 -2.89 4.96
CA GLY A 9 -4.69 -1.52 4.48
C GLY A 9 -3.47 -0.86 5.12
N PHE A 10 -3.29 -1.06 6.43
CA PHE A 10 -2.09 -0.61 7.15
C PHE A 10 -0.81 -1.27 6.63
N ALA A 11 -0.81 -2.60 6.44
CA ALA A 11 0.33 -3.32 5.89
C ALA A 11 0.67 -2.88 4.46
N CYS A 12 -0.33 -2.72 3.59
CA CYS A 12 -0.15 -2.19 2.24
C CYS A 12 0.43 -0.78 2.24
N PHE A 13 -0.01 0.08 3.16
CA PHE A 13 0.50 1.44 3.28
C PHE A 13 1.97 1.48 3.74
N ILE A 14 2.37 0.62 4.68
CA ILE A 14 3.78 0.45 5.06
C ILE A 14 4.59 -0.03 3.85
N GLU A 15 4.11 -1.05 3.16
CA GLU A 15 4.80 -1.60 1.99
C GLU A 15 4.91 -0.59 0.85
N MET A 16 3.97 0.33 0.68
CA MET A 16 4.12 1.42 -0.28
C MET A 16 5.34 2.32 -0.01
N GLY A 17 5.91 2.29 1.20
CA GLY A 17 7.10 3.07 1.55
C GLY A 17 6.86 4.57 1.54
N LYS A 18 5.61 5.00 1.76
CA LYS A 18 5.23 6.41 1.87
C LYS A 18 5.42 6.91 3.30
N ILE A 19 5.61 8.21 3.49
CA ILE A 19 5.70 8.84 4.82
C ILE A 19 4.45 8.45 5.64
N PRO A 20 4.61 7.94 6.88
CA PRO A 20 5.80 7.97 7.75
C PRO A 20 6.74 6.75 7.65
N PHE A 21 6.48 5.79 6.77
CA PHE A 21 7.21 4.51 6.63
C PHE A 21 8.25 4.50 5.51
N ASP A 22 8.62 5.69 5.03
CA ASP A 22 9.67 5.87 4.04
C ASP A 22 11.07 5.69 4.66
N VAL A 23 11.42 4.44 4.94
CA VAL A 23 12.68 4.00 5.55
C VAL A 23 13.72 3.65 4.50
N ALA A 24 13.30 3.16 3.33
CA ALA A 24 14.21 2.71 2.30
C ALA A 24 14.83 3.89 1.54
N GLU A 25 14.04 4.93 1.23
CA GLU A 25 14.56 6.13 0.56
C GLU A 25 15.30 7.01 1.57
N ALA A 26 14.82 7.11 2.82
CA ALA A 26 15.52 7.75 3.93
C ALA A 26 16.21 9.09 3.58
N GLU A 27 15.66 9.88 2.64
CA GLU A 27 16.34 11.03 2.01
C GLU A 27 17.00 11.98 3.03
N GLN A 28 16.25 12.36 4.06
CA GLN A 28 16.70 13.25 5.13
C GLN A 28 17.71 12.63 6.12
N GLU A 29 17.74 11.29 6.28
CA GLU A 29 18.59 10.61 7.26
C GLU A 29 19.87 10.02 6.64
N LEU A 30 19.76 9.43 5.44
CA LEU A 30 20.82 8.64 4.80
C LEU A 30 21.02 8.97 3.31
N GLN A 31 20.67 10.19 2.86
CA GLN A 31 20.90 10.68 1.49
C GLN A 31 20.46 9.66 0.41
N GLU A 32 19.15 9.45 0.28
CA GLU A 32 18.50 8.46 -0.61
C GLU A 32 18.78 6.97 -0.27
N GLY A 33 19.50 6.69 0.83
CA GLY A 33 19.72 5.33 1.31
C GLY A 33 20.43 4.46 0.26
N PRO A 34 19.96 3.23 -0.03
CA PRO A 34 20.56 2.36 -1.05
C PRO A 34 20.50 2.94 -2.47
N LEU A 35 19.60 3.90 -2.76
CA LEU A 35 19.49 4.49 -4.10
C LEU A 35 20.67 5.40 -4.43
N THR A 36 21.41 5.88 -3.42
CA THR A 36 22.61 6.73 -3.60
C THR A 36 23.69 6.05 -4.45
N GLU A 37 23.74 4.72 -4.47
CA GLU A 37 24.72 3.96 -5.27
C GLU A 37 24.35 3.89 -6.76
N TYR A 38 23.11 4.23 -7.12
CA TYR A 38 22.61 4.16 -8.50
C TYR A 38 22.62 5.52 -9.19
N SER A 39 22.86 5.51 -10.51
CA SER A 39 22.78 6.71 -11.34
C SER A 39 22.21 6.40 -12.73
N GLY A 40 21.78 7.43 -13.45
CA GLY A 40 21.30 7.35 -14.84
C GLY A 40 20.18 6.32 -15.03
N ALA A 41 20.38 5.38 -15.97
CA ALA A 41 19.39 4.37 -16.30
C ALA A 41 19.10 3.38 -15.15
N GLY A 42 20.11 3.05 -14.34
CA GLY A 42 19.94 2.15 -13.18
C GLY A 42 19.00 2.77 -12.14
N LEU A 43 19.19 4.06 -11.85
CA LEU A 43 18.31 4.81 -10.96
C LEU A 43 16.88 4.89 -11.51
N ALA A 44 16.73 5.12 -12.82
CA ALA A 44 15.41 5.18 -13.45
C ALA A 44 14.64 3.85 -13.31
N LEU A 45 15.30 2.71 -13.55
CA LEU A 45 14.69 1.39 -13.36
C LEU A 45 14.32 1.12 -11.90
N ALA A 46 15.18 1.53 -10.94
CA ALA A 46 14.89 1.38 -9.52
C ALA A 46 13.67 2.22 -9.09
N LYS A 47 13.60 3.50 -9.48
CA LYS A 47 12.44 4.37 -9.17
C LYS A 47 11.16 3.87 -9.85
N TRP A 48 11.26 3.33 -11.07
CA TRP A 48 10.10 2.73 -11.75
C TRP A 48 9.61 1.46 -11.03
N GLY A 49 10.53 0.61 -10.56
CA GLY A 49 10.21 -0.56 -9.75
C GLY A 49 9.50 -0.20 -8.44
N LEU A 50 9.96 0.84 -7.74
CA LEU A 50 9.31 1.35 -6.53
C LEU A 50 7.90 1.86 -6.83
N GLY A 51 7.71 2.64 -7.90
CA GLY A 51 6.39 3.11 -8.32
C GLY A 51 5.44 1.95 -8.69
N LEU A 52 5.93 0.95 -9.41
CA LEU A 52 5.16 -0.26 -9.72
C LEU A 52 4.77 -1.03 -8.45
N LYS A 53 5.68 -1.15 -7.47
CA LYS A 53 5.38 -1.78 -6.19
C LYS A 53 4.17 -1.13 -5.52
N GLN A 54 4.12 0.20 -5.50
CA GLN A 54 2.99 0.93 -4.91
C GLN A 54 1.67 0.65 -5.63
N VAL A 55 1.67 0.66 -6.97
CA VAL A 55 0.47 0.35 -7.77
C VAL A 55 0.01 -1.09 -7.56
N VAL A 56 0.93 -2.05 -7.48
CA VAL A 56 0.62 -3.45 -7.22
C VAL A 56 0.03 -3.63 -5.83
N MET A 57 0.60 -2.99 -4.79
CA MET A 57 0.05 -3.06 -3.43
C MET A 57 -1.36 -2.44 -3.35
N ALA A 58 -1.58 -1.29 -3.98
CA ALA A 58 -2.90 -0.64 -4.02
C ALA A 58 -3.94 -1.52 -4.75
N SER A 59 -3.57 -2.07 -5.90
CA SER A 59 -4.46 -2.92 -6.70
C SER A 59 -4.79 -4.25 -5.99
N LEU A 60 -3.82 -4.85 -5.28
CA LEU A 60 -4.04 -6.03 -4.44
C LEU A 60 -5.06 -5.74 -3.34
N PHE A 61 -4.90 -4.63 -2.62
CA PHE A 61 -5.84 -4.23 -1.57
C PHE A 61 -7.27 -4.03 -2.11
N VAL A 62 -7.41 -3.33 -3.24
CA VAL A 62 -8.70 -3.15 -3.92
C VAL A 62 -9.32 -4.48 -4.32
N ALA A 63 -8.53 -5.38 -4.91
CA ALA A 63 -9.00 -6.67 -5.40
C ALA A 63 -9.52 -7.58 -4.28
N LEU A 64 -8.91 -7.48 -3.09
CA LEU A 64 -9.26 -8.29 -1.91
C LEU A 64 -10.46 -7.73 -1.14
N PHE A 65 -10.46 -6.42 -0.85
CA PHE A 65 -11.41 -5.83 0.11
C PHE A 65 -12.53 -4.99 -0.52
N LEU A 66 -12.39 -4.58 -1.79
CA LEU A 66 -13.34 -3.72 -2.48
C LEU A 66 -13.88 -4.39 -3.76
N PRO A 67 -14.63 -5.51 -3.66
CA PRO A 67 -15.03 -6.33 -4.81
C PRO A 67 -16.12 -5.72 -5.69
N PHE A 68 -16.60 -4.50 -5.42
CA PHE A 68 -17.63 -3.86 -6.24
C PHE A 68 -17.11 -3.51 -7.65
N GLY A 69 -17.95 -3.56 -8.68
CA GLY A 69 -17.53 -3.22 -10.05
C GLY A 69 -16.57 -4.22 -10.71
N ARG A 70 -16.51 -5.46 -10.20
CA ARG A 70 -15.88 -6.59 -10.90
C ARG A 70 -16.72 -6.98 -12.12
N ALA A 71 -16.07 -7.33 -13.22
CA ALA A 71 -16.75 -7.84 -14.39
C ALA A 71 -17.50 -9.15 -14.06
N GLN A 72 -18.80 -9.18 -14.34
CA GLN A 72 -19.64 -10.37 -14.14
C GLN A 72 -19.59 -11.31 -15.35
N GLU A 73 -19.36 -10.75 -16.53
CA GLU A 73 -19.30 -11.47 -17.80
C GLU A 73 -18.03 -11.08 -18.58
N LEU A 74 -17.54 -12.00 -19.42
CA LEU A 74 -16.39 -11.79 -20.31
C LEU A 74 -16.79 -11.00 -21.59
N SER A 75 -17.56 -9.94 -21.41
CA SER A 75 -17.90 -8.99 -22.47
C SER A 75 -16.92 -7.82 -22.47
N LEU A 76 -16.54 -7.32 -23.65
CA LEU A 76 -15.63 -6.18 -23.80
C LEU A 76 -16.13 -4.94 -23.01
N ALA A 77 -17.44 -4.69 -23.02
CA ALA A 77 -18.03 -3.58 -22.29
C ALA A 77 -17.92 -3.76 -20.76
N CYS A 78 -18.13 -4.98 -20.26
CA CYS A 78 -17.95 -5.31 -18.84
C CYS A 78 -16.48 -5.19 -18.40
N LEU A 79 -15.55 -5.61 -19.25
CA LEU A 79 -14.12 -5.50 -18.97
C LEU A 79 -13.67 -4.03 -18.91
N LEU A 80 -14.06 -3.20 -19.88
CA LEU A 80 -13.72 -1.78 -19.91
C LEU A 80 -14.29 -1.03 -18.71
N THR A 81 -15.56 -1.27 -18.37
CA THR A 81 -16.17 -0.65 -17.18
C THR A 81 -15.48 -1.10 -15.89
N SER A 82 -15.14 -2.39 -15.74
CA SER A 82 -14.42 -2.88 -14.57
C SER A 82 -12.99 -2.31 -14.46
N LEU A 83 -12.31 -2.11 -15.59
CA LEU A 83 -10.98 -1.49 -15.65
C LEU A 83 -11.05 -0.04 -15.16
N VAL A 84 -11.97 0.76 -15.71
CA VAL A 84 -12.15 2.17 -15.33
C VAL A 84 -12.49 2.28 -13.83
N VAL A 85 -13.42 1.45 -13.34
CA VAL A 85 -13.79 1.44 -11.93
C VAL A 85 -12.60 1.06 -11.05
N THR A 86 -11.80 0.08 -11.45
CA THR A 86 -10.59 -0.32 -10.70
C THR A 86 -9.55 0.79 -10.66
N LEU A 87 -9.30 1.46 -11.80
CA LEU A 87 -8.38 2.61 -11.87
C LEU A 87 -8.82 3.76 -10.97
N LEU A 88 -10.13 4.07 -10.93
CA LEU A 88 -10.67 5.12 -10.05
C LEU A 88 -10.47 4.78 -8.56
N LYS A 89 -10.62 3.51 -8.16
CA LYS A 89 -10.35 3.10 -6.77
C LYS A 89 -8.89 3.19 -6.41
N VAL A 90 -8.01 2.74 -7.31
CA VAL A 90 -6.56 2.85 -7.10
C VAL A 90 -6.17 4.33 -6.98
N LEU A 91 -6.71 5.20 -7.84
CA LEU A 91 -6.52 6.64 -7.76
C LEU A 91 -7.00 7.19 -6.40
N LEU A 92 -8.18 6.80 -5.93
CA LEU A 92 -8.69 7.21 -4.62
C LEU A 92 -7.74 6.80 -3.48
N ILE A 93 -7.18 5.59 -3.51
CA ILE A 93 -6.20 5.14 -2.51
C ILE A 93 -4.94 6.00 -2.56
N PHE A 94 -4.44 6.33 -3.75
CA PHE A 94 -3.28 7.23 -3.88
C PHE A 94 -3.58 8.65 -3.37
N VAL A 95 -4.78 9.18 -3.59
CA VAL A 95 -5.19 10.46 -3.01
C VAL A 95 -5.20 10.41 -1.49
N LEU A 96 -5.79 9.36 -0.89
CA LEU A 96 -5.80 9.19 0.56
C LEU A 96 -4.38 9.02 1.12
N ALA A 97 -3.54 8.23 0.46
CA ALA A 97 -2.15 8.05 0.82
C ALA A 97 -1.37 9.36 0.74
N SER A 98 -1.62 10.19 -0.28
CA SER A 98 -1.01 11.51 -0.42
C SER A 98 -1.43 12.47 0.68
N ILE A 99 -2.71 12.46 1.09
CA ILE A 99 -3.17 13.26 2.24
C ILE A 99 -2.43 12.83 3.51
N ALA A 100 -2.31 11.52 3.75
CA ALA A 100 -1.58 10.99 4.91
C ALA A 100 -0.09 11.39 4.88
N GLU A 101 0.56 11.26 3.71
CA GLU A 101 1.96 11.64 3.48
C GLU A 101 2.22 13.13 3.77
N ASN A 102 1.28 14.01 3.40
CA ASN A 102 1.39 15.45 3.67
C ASN A 102 1.04 15.85 5.11
N THR A 103 0.35 14.99 5.86
CA THR A 103 -0.12 15.29 7.23
C THR A 103 0.80 14.74 8.31
N LEU A 104 1.57 13.69 8.00
CA LEU A 104 2.39 12.95 8.97
C LEU A 104 3.86 13.31 8.83
N ALA A 105 4.56 13.35 9.97
CA ALA A 105 6.02 13.43 10.00
C ALA A 105 6.63 12.03 9.82
N ARG A 106 7.86 11.97 9.27
CA ARG A 106 8.59 10.71 9.10
C ARG A 106 8.76 9.98 10.43
N GLY A 107 8.54 8.67 10.43
CA GLY A 107 8.71 7.82 11.59
C GLY A 107 10.18 7.54 11.87
N ARG A 108 10.57 7.53 13.15
CA ARG A 108 11.95 7.18 13.54
C ARG A 108 12.17 5.69 13.31
N PHE A 109 13.19 5.32 12.52
CA PHE A 109 13.49 3.93 12.16
C PHE A 109 13.44 2.95 13.35
N LEU A 110 14.10 3.33 14.46
CA LEU A 110 14.18 2.49 15.66
C LEU A 110 12.82 2.24 16.34
N LEU A 111 11.79 3.06 16.09
CA LEU A 111 10.47 2.95 16.73
C LEU A 111 9.39 2.38 15.81
N ILE A 112 9.66 2.24 14.50
CA ILE A 112 8.66 1.75 13.52
C ILE A 112 8.16 0.35 13.88
N HIS A 113 9.02 -0.50 14.44
CA HIS A 113 8.65 -1.85 14.84
C HIS A 113 7.49 -1.87 15.87
N HIS A 114 7.41 -0.89 16.77
CA HIS A 114 6.28 -0.81 17.71
C HIS A 114 4.94 -0.61 16.98
N VAL A 115 4.94 0.16 15.89
CA VAL A 115 3.74 0.43 15.09
C VAL A 115 3.39 -0.78 14.21
N THR A 116 4.39 -1.46 13.64
CA THR A 116 4.14 -2.68 12.83
C THR A 116 3.62 -3.83 13.69
N TRP A 117 4.06 -3.95 14.95
CA TRP A 117 3.51 -4.90 15.91
C TRP A 117 2.01 -4.68 16.19
N LEU A 118 1.56 -3.42 16.23
CA LEU A 118 0.12 -3.12 16.35
C LEU A 118 -0.64 -3.63 15.13
N GLY A 119 -0.14 -3.39 13.91
CA GLY A 119 -0.73 -3.94 12.68
C GLY A 119 -0.81 -5.48 12.68
N PHE A 120 0.27 -6.14 13.10
CA PHE A 120 0.31 -7.59 13.24
C PHE A 120 -0.71 -8.10 14.27
N SER A 121 -0.82 -7.43 15.43
CA SER A 121 -1.78 -7.79 16.47
C SER A 121 -3.23 -7.69 15.96
N LEU A 122 -3.56 -6.65 15.20
CA LEU A 122 -4.88 -6.49 14.58
C LEU A 122 -5.17 -7.59 13.55
N ALA A 123 -4.16 -7.99 12.76
CA ALA A 123 -4.30 -9.10 11.82
C ALA A 123 -4.55 -10.43 12.53
N ALA A 124 -3.79 -10.72 13.59
CA ALA A 124 -3.96 -11.93 14.40
C ALA A 124 -5.35 -11.98 15.06
N LEU A 125 -5.82 -10.85 15.59
CA LEU A 125 -7.14 -10.73 16.20
C LEU A 125 -8.26 -10.92 15.18
N ALA A 126 -8.12 -10.35 13.98
CA ALA A 126 -9.05 -10.57 12.87
C ALA A 126 -9.13 -12.04 12.44
N TRP A 127 -8.00 -12.75 12.47
CA TRP A 127 -7.94 -14.18 12.15
C TRP A 127 -8.63 -15.04 13.22
N VAL A 128 -8.39 -14.73 14.50
CA VAL A 128 -9.06 -15.42 15.62
C VAL A 128 -10.58 -15.24 15.55
N PHE A 129 -11.06 -14.02 15.33
CA PHE A 129 -12.50 -13.76 15.19
C PHE A 129 -13.12 -14.56 14.06
N TRP A 130 -12.47 -14.57 12.90
CA TRP A 130 -12.89 -15.39 11.76
C TRP A 130 -12.97 -16.88 12.11
N LEU A 131 -11.99 -17.44 12.84
CA LEU A 131 -12.02 -18.83 13.28
C LEU A 131 -13.15 -19.13 14.28
N THR A 132 -13.43 -18.19 15.18
CA THR A 132 -14.49 -18.34 16.19
C THR A 132 -15.89 -18.08 15.65
N GLY A 133 -16.02 -17.62 14.40
CA GLY A 133 -17.31 -17.28 13.79
C GLY A 133 -17.93 -15.96 14.27
N LEU A 134 -17.12 -15.09 14.90
CA LEU A 134 -17.47 -13.73 15.32
C LEU A 134 -16.95 -12.70 14.31
#